data_AF-A0A6N0NTH2-F1
#
_entry.id   AF-A0A6N0NTH2-F1
#
_cell.length_a   1.000
_cell.length_b   1.000
_cell.length_c   1.000
_cell.angle_alpha   90.00
_cell.angle_beta   90.00
_cell.angle_gamma   90.00
#
_symmetry.space_group_name_H-M   'P 1'
#
loop_
_entity.id
_entity.type
_entity.pdbx_description
1 polymer ?
#
loop_
_entity_poly.entity_id
_entity_poly.type
_entity_poly.pdbx_seq_one_letter_code
_entity_poly.pdbx_strand_id
1 'polypeptide(L)'
;MEVEKSKTKAKSYPLRRVIAPLVLSLFAIGWYQFSKVYLFNADNLALNQANFAIYVNPAQFQGYLEATTWICYTVVYVGLIMFWYSLVRYVESKEVGA
;
A
#
# COMPACT_ATOMS: atom_id res chain seq x y z
N MET A 1 -26.19 43.45 -16.60
CA MET A 1 -24.97 42.75 -16.15
C MET A 1 -25.17 41.28 -16.43
N GLU A 2 -24.75 40.84 -17.61
CA GLU A 2 -24.77 39.42 -17.95
C GLU A 2 -23.61 38.75 -17.22
N VAL A 3 -23.95 37.88 -16.27
CA VAL A 3 -22.97 37.06 -15.58
C VAL A 3 -22.48 36.02 -16.58
N GLU A 4 -21.29 36.25 -17.14
CA GLU A 4 -20.55 35.25 -17.91
C GLU A 4 -20.42 33.98 -17.07
N LYS A 5 -21.25 32.98 -17.36
CA LYS A 5 -21.05 31.62 -16.88
C LYS A 5 -19.75 31.11 -17.50
N SER A 6 -18.65 31.22 -16.77
CA SER A 6 -17.40 30.56 -17.11
C SER A 6 -17.69 29.06 -17.27
N LYS A 7 -17.66 28.55 -18.50
CA LYS A 7 -17.79 27.12 -18.79
C LYS A 7 -16.56 26.42 -18.22
N THR A 8 -16.63 26.00 -16.97
CA THR A 8 -15.63 25.16 -16.31
C THR A 8 -15.61 23.83 -17.06
N LYS A 9 -14.70 23.65 -18.01
CA LYS A 9 -14.57 22.39 -18.75
C LYS A 9 -14.32 21.26 -17.75
N ALA A 10 -15.18 20.24 -17.77
CA ALA A 10 -15.07 19.06 -16.93
C ALA A 10 -13.69 18.41 -17.13
N LYS A 11 -12.82 18.54 -16.13
CA LYS A 11 -11.47 17.99 -16.18
C LYS A 11 -11.56 16.52 -15.80
N SER A 12 -11.50 15.64 -16.81
CA SER A 12 -11.51 14.19 -16.63
C SER A 12 -10.47 13.76 -15.59
N TYR A 13 -10.92 13.18 -14.47
CA TYR A 13 -10.03 12.66 -13.44
C TYR A 13 -9.55 11.26 -13.84
N PRO A 14 -8.23 11.02 -13.95
CA PRO A 14 -7.72 9.76 -14.43
C PRO A 14 -7.99 8.63 -13.42
N LEU A 15 -8.70 7.59 -13.85
CA LEU A 15 -9.05 6.42 -13.02
C LEU A 15 -7.83 5.76 -12.35
N ARG A 16 -6.67 5.81 -13.00
CA ARG A 16 -5.38 5.33 -12.45
C ARG A 16 -5.05 5.93 -11.08
N ARG A 17 -5.40 7.20 -10.82
CA ARG A 17 -5.15 7.84 -9.52
C ARG A 17 -6.00 7.27 -8.39
N VAL A 18 -7.16 6.70 -8.72
CA VAL A 18 -8.04 6.04 -7.75
C VAL A 18 -7.55 4.61 -7.49
N ILE A 19 -7.18 3.86 -8.54
CA ILE A 19 -6.84 2.44 -8.39
C ILE A 19 -5.42 2.23 -7.84
N ALA A 20 -4.47 3.11 -8.17
CA ALA A 20 -3.06 2.99 -7.75
C ALA A 20 -2.86 2.79 -6.23
N PRO A 21 -3.47 3.59 -5.32
CA PRO A 21 -3.32 3.38 -3.88
C PRO A 21 -3.89 2.03 -3.39
N LEU A 22 -4.89 1.49 -4.08
CA LEU A 22 -5.51 0.19 -3.77
C LEU A 22 -4.56 -0.96 -4.13
N VAL A 23 -3.96 -0.89 -5.33
CA VAL A 23 -2.94 -1.86 -5.79
C VAL A 23 -1.72 -1.83 -4.86
N LEU A 24 -1.26 -0.64 -4.46
CA LEU A 24 -0.15 -0.49 -3.52
C LEU A 24 -0.45 -1.14 -2.16
N SER A 25 -1.67 -0.93 -1.64
CA SER A 25 -2.11 -1.54 -0.38
C SER A 25 -2.16 -3.07 -0.46
N LEU A 26 -2.71 -3.61 -1.56
CA LEU A 26 -2.74 -5.05 -1.79
C LEU A 26 -1.34 -5.66 -1.94
N PHE A 27 -0.44 -4.95 -2.63
CA PHE A 27 0.96 -5.35 -2.73
C PHE A 27 1.63 -5.40 -1.34
N ALA A 28 1.41 -4.40 -0.49
CA ALA A 28 1.98 -4.37 0.87
C ALA A 28 1.47 -5.55 1.74
N ILE A 29 0.18 -5.89 1.63
CA ILE A 29 -0.40 -7.05 2.31
C ILE A 29 0.23 -8.35 1.79
N GLY A 30 0.33 -8.50 0.46
CA GLY A 30 0.96 -9.65 -0.16
C GLY A 30 2.42 -9.81 0.23
N TRP A 31 3.17 -8.70 0.27
CA TRP A 31 4.57 -8.66 0.69
C TRP A 31 4.74 -9.10 2.16
N TYR A 32 3.85 -8.67 3.04
CA TYR A 32 3.86 -9.09 4.43
C TYR A 32 3.61 -10.60 4.59
N GLN A 33 2.60 -11.13 3.90
CA GLN A 33 2.30 -12.57 3.91
C GLN A 33 3.46 -13.41 3.34
N PHE A 34 4.05 -12.94 2.23
CA PHE A 34 5.25 -13.55 1.65
C PHE A 34 6.40 -13.57 2.66
N SER A 35 6.68 -12.43 3.29
CA SER A 35 7.75 -12.29 4.29
C SER A 35 7.51 -13.25 5.46
N LYS A 36 6.28 -13.35 5.96
CA LYS A 36 5.93 -14.26 7.05
C LYS A 36 6.11 -15.73 6.67
N VAL A 37 5.72 -16.17 5.48
CA VAL A 37 5.79 -17.59 5.10
C VAL A 37 7.20 -18.00 4.71
N TYR A 38 7.89 -17.23 3.88
CA TYR A 38 9.17 -17.66 3.31
C TYR A 38 10.34 -17.37 4.22
N LEU A 39 10.36 -16.21 4.89
CA LEU A 39 11.48 -15.88 5.76
C LEU A 39 11.39 -16.65 7.08
N PHE A 40 10.20 -16.83 7.66
CA PHE A 40 10.04 -17.56 8.93
C PHE A 40 10.25 -19.08 8.78
N ASN A 41 9.85 -19.67 7.65
CA ASN A 41 10.11 -21.08 7.39
C ASN A 41 11.56 -21.34 6.95
N ALA A 42 12.20 -20.38 6.26
CA ALA A 42 13.62 -20.46 5.96
C ALA A 42 14.46 -20.52 7.25
N ASP A 43 14.10 -19.76 8.29
CA ASP A 43 14.75 -19.83 9.60
C ASP A 43 14.60 -21.21 10.26
N ASN A 44 13.41 -21.81 10.24
CA ASN A 44 13.20 -23.14 10.85
C ASN A 44 13.86 -24.29 10.08
N LEU A 45 13.96 -24.19 8.75
CA LEU A 45 14.71 -25.12 7.92
C LEU A 45 16.23 -24.94 8.12
N ALA A 46 16.70 -23.69 8.17
CA ALA A 46 18.10 -23.38 8.44
C ALA A 46 18.53 -23.85 9.84
N LEU A 47 17.76 -23.54 10.89
CA LEU A 47 18.02 -23.98 12.27
C LEU A 47 18.07 -25.51 12.43
N ASN A 48 17.30 -26.27 11.64
CA ASN A 48 17.25 -27.74 11.72
C ASN A 48 18.26 -28.46 10.80
N GLN A 49 18.69 -27.86 9.69
CA GLN A 49 19.55 -28.53 8.69
C GLN A 49 20.96 -27.96 8.57
N ALA A 50 21.26 -26.74 9.02
CA ALA A 50 22.58 -26.16 8.81
C ALA A 50 22.95 -25.10 9.85
N ASN A 51 24.23 -25.11 10.23
CA ASN A 51 24.90 -24.30 11.24
C ASN A 51 24.88 -22.77 10.98
N PHE A 52 23.69 -22.15 10.94
CA PHE A 52 23.49 -20.73 10.63
C PHE A 52 23.20 -19.85 11.85
N ALA A 53 23.26 -20.40 13.07
CA ALA A 53 23.26 -19.61 14.31
C ALA A 53 24.37 -18.53 14.37
N ILE A 54 25.30 -18.57 13.41
CA ILE A 54 26.39 -17.61 13.22
C ILE A 54 25.98 -16.39 12.36
N TYR A 55 24.95 -16.48 11.50
CA TYR A 55 24.71 -15.45 10.47
C TYR A 55 23.55 -14.48 10.73
N VAL A 56 22.50 -14.87 11.46
CA VAL A 56 21.43 -13.94 11.84
C VAL A 56 20.93 -14.28 13.24
N ASN A 57 20.98 -13.30 14.14
CA ASN A 57 20.45 -13.46 15.50
C ASN A 57 18.91 -13.50 15.44
N PRO A 58 18.23 -14.46 16.08
CA PRO A 58 16.76 -14.54 16.13
C PRO A 58 16.08 -13.22 16.54
N ALA A 59 16.72 -12.43 17.41
CA ALA A 59 16.22 -11.12 17.82
C ALA A 59 16.23 -10.09 16.67
N GLN A 60 17.24 -10.12 15.79
CA GLN A 60 17.29 -9.26 14.60
C GLN A 60 16.20 -9.65 13.59
N PHE A 61 15.94 -10.95 13.45
CA PHE A 61 14.89 -11.46 12.57
C PHE A 61 13.48 -11.07 13.04
N GLN A 62 13.21 -11.21 14.34
CA GLN A 62 11.96 -10.73 14.94
C GLN A 62 11.79 -9.22 14.75
N GLY A 63 12.86 -8.44 14.98
CA GLY A 63 12.84 -6.99 14.74
C GLY A 63 12.55 -6.63 13.28
N TYR A 64 13.07 -7.39 12.32
CA TYR A 64 12.77 -7.21 10.90
C TYR A 64 11.29 -7.47 10.58
N LEU A 65 10.71 -8.56 11.10
CA LEU A 65 9.30 -8.87 10.88
C LEU A 65 8.37 -7.82 11.52
N GLU A 66 8.70 -7.37 12.72
CA GLU A 66 7.95 -6.31 13.40
C GLU A 66 8.02 -5.00 12.62
N ALA A 67 9.21 -4.55 12.21
CA ALA A 67 9.38 -3.36 11.39
C ALA A 67 8.62 -3.48 10.06
N THR A 68 8.69 -4.63 9.40
CA THR A 68 7.95 -4.91 8.15
C THR A 68 6.44 -4.81 8.37
N THR A 69 5.94 -5.32 9.50
CA THR A 69 4.52 -5.23 9.87
C THR A 69 4.07 -3.78 9.98
N TRP A 70 4.81 -2.97 10.73
CA TRP A 70 4.51 -1.55 10.92
C TRP A 70 4.57 -0.77 9.61
N ILE A 71 5.59 -1.01 8.77
CA ILE A 71 5.70 -0.39 7.45
C ILE A 71 4.49 -0.76 6.58
N CYS A 72 4.11 -2.04 6.53
CA CYS A 72 2.94 -2.46 5.77
C CYS A 72 1.66 -1.80 6.27
N TYR A 73 1.45 -1.69 7.58
CA TYR A 73 0.31 -0.95 8.13
C TYR A 73 0.33 0.52 7.71
N THR A 74 1.47 1.21 7.84
CA THR A 74 1.60 2.60 7.41
C THR A 74 1.28 2.75 5.92
N VAL A 75 1.81 1.88 5.06
CA VAL A 75 1.56 1.91 3.61
C VAL A 75 0.08 1.69 3.30
N VAL A 76 -0.57 0.73 3.96
CA VAL A 76 -2.00 0.45 3.77
C VAL A 76 -2.85 1.64 4.22
N TYR A 77 -2.59 2.20 5.41
CA TYR A 77 -3.36 3.34 5.90
C TYR A 77 -3.17 4.59 5.03
N VAL A 78 -1.94 4.92 4.64
CA VAL A 78 -1.67 6.04 3.73
C VAL A 78 -2.29 5.78 2.36
N GLY A 79 -2.21 4.54 1.86
CA GLY A 79 -2.89 4.11 0.64
C GLY A 79 -4.40 4.34 0.70
N LEU A 80 -5.06 3.91 1.77
CA LEU A 80 -6.49 4.13 1.97
C LEU A 80 -6.86 5.62 2.05
N ILE A 81 -6.05 6.44 2.73
CA ILE A 81 -6.26 7.90 2.77
C ILE A 81 -6.20 8.49 1.36
N MET A 82 -5.16 8.14 0.59
CA MET A 82 -5.00 8.61 -0.79
C MET A 82 -6.09 8.07 -1.73
N PHE A 83 -6.56 6.84 -1.50
CA PHE A 83 -7.69 6.25 -2.20
C PHE A 83 -8.95 7.07 -1.98
N TRP A 84 -9.32 7.32 -0.72
CA TRP A 84 -10.50 8.12 -0.38
C TRP A 84 -10.44 9.52 -0.96
N TYR A 85 -9.29 10.20 -0.82
CA TYR A 85 -9.08 11.51 -1.41
C TYR A 85 -9.29 11.49 -2.94
N SER A 86 -8.70 10.51 -3.62
CA SER A 86 -8.82 10.38 -5.07
C SER A 86 -10.22 10.00 -5.53
N LEU A 87 -10.94 9.21 -4.73
CA LEU A 87 -12.32 8.82 -5.00
C LEU A 87 -13.26 10.02 -4.92
N VAL A 88 -13.15 10.85 -3.86
CA VAL A 88 -13.94 12.08 -3.72
C VAL A 88 -13.72 13.01 -4.92
N ARG A 89 -12.46 13.22 -5.31
CA ARG A 89 -12.11 14.03 -6.50
C ARG A 89 -12.64 13.44 -7.81
N TYR A 90 -12.64 12.11 -7.92
CA TYR A 90 -13.20 11.44 -9.08
C TYR A 90 -14.72 11.64 -9.19
N VAL A 91 -15.45 11.50 -8.08
CA VAL A 91 -16.90 11.75 -8.03
C VAL A 91 -17.21 13.21 -8.36
N GLU A 92 -16.51 14.16 -7.74
CA GLU A 92 -16.64 15.60 -8.04
C GLU A 92 -16.44 15.89 -9.53
N SER A 93 -15.45 15.25 -10.17
CA SER A 93 -15.19 15.41 -11.62
C SER A 93 -16.29 14.83 -12.53
N LYS A 94 -17.04 13.85 -12.04
CA LYS A 94 -18.17 13.22 -12.75
C LYS A 94 -19.45 14.03 -12.59
N GLU A 95 -19.68 14.62 -11.43
CA GLU A 95 -20.83 15.49 -11.15
C GLU A 95 -20.72 16.83 -11.89
N VAL A 96 -19.53 17.43 -11.99
CA VAL A 96 -19.30 18.68 -12.76
C VAL A 96 -19.35 18.45 -14.28
N GLY A 97 -19.26 17.20 -14.73
CA GLY A 97 -19.33 16.83 -16.14
C GLY A 97 -20.70 16.38 -16.64
N ALA A 98 -21.71 16.29 -15.76
CA ALA A 98 -23.11 16.01 -16.07
C ALA A 98 -23.92 17.32 -16.13
#